data_AF-A0A5B8UAI1-F1
#
_entry.id   AF-A0A5B8UAI1-F1
#
_cell.length_a   1.000
_cell.length_b   1.000
_cell.length_c   1.000
_cell.angle_alpha   90.00
_cell.angle_beta   90.00
_cell.angle_gamma   90.00
#
_symmetry.space_group_name_H-M   'P 1'
#
loop_
_entity.id
_entity.type
_entity.pdbx_description
1 polymer ?
#
loop_
_entity_poly.entity_id
_entity_poly.type
_entity_poly.pdbx_seq_one_letter_code
_entity_poly.pdbx_strand_id
1 'polypeptide(L)' 'MSTTETYEAATARLEEIIRRLDSGEAGLRETLELCQEGRGLVEFCAGELDAVGRGLEELRLDELVARLEQRPASAPADA' A
#
# COMPACT_ATOMS: atom_id res chain seq x y z
N MET A 1 16.17 9.82 17.22
CA MET A 1 16.35 9.64 15.76
C MET A 1 15.05 9.05 15.25
N SER A 2 14.26 9.80 14.47
CA SER A 2 13.10 9.21 13.79
C SER A 2 13.62 8.40 12.61
N THR A 3 13.67 7.09 12.77
CA THR A 3 13.76 6.17 11.63
C THR A 3 12.40 6.23 10.93
N THR A 4 12.36 6.85 9.76
CA THR A 4 11.22 6.74 8.85
C THR A 4 10.97 5.25 8.63
N GLU A 5 9.82 4.73 9.06
CA GLU A 5 9.42 3.35 8.79
C GLU A 5 9.19 3.21 7.29
N THR A 6 9.81 2.19 6.67
CA THR A 6 9.58 1.84 5.27
C THR A 6 8.68 0.62 5.18
N TYR A 7 8.02 0.42 4.04
CA TYR A 7 7.17 -0.75 3.79
C TYR A 7 7.92 -2.07 4.03
N GLU A 8 9.16 -2.18 3.55
CA GLU A 8 9.99 -3.37 3.72
C GLU A 8 10.38 -3.60 5.18
N ALA A 9 10.70 -2.53 5.92
CA ALA A 9 11.02 -2.62 7.34
C ALA A 9 9.79 -3.05 8.15
N ALA A 10 8.62 -2.48 7.85
CA ALA A 10 7.37 -2.83 8.50
C ALA A 10 6.99 -4.31 8.24
N THR A 11 7.18 -4.78 7.00
CA THR A 11 6.93 -6.17 6.63
C THR A 11 7.91 -7.12 7.34
N ALA A 12 9.20 -6.80 7.38
CA ALA A 12 10.20 -7.60 8.09
C ALA A 12 9.90 -7.70 9.59
N ARG A 13 9.42 -6.62 10.20
CA ARG A 13 8.99 -6.61 11.60
C ARG A 13 7.73 -7.47 11.81
N LEU A 14 6.75 -7.39 10.90
CA LEU A 14 5.56 -8.24 10.89
C LEU A 14 5.93 -9.73 10.89
N GLU A 15 6.89 -10.15 10.07
CA GLU A 15 7.39 -11.53 10.03
C GLU A 15 8.05 -11.96 11.36
N GLU A 16 8.76 -11.06 12.03
CA GLU A 16 9.31 -11.32 13.37
C GLU A 16 8.21 -11.50 14.41
N ILE A 17 7.19 -10.64 14.40
CA ILE A 17 6.03 -10.74 15.29
C ILE A 17 5.32 -12.07 15.07
N ILE A 18 5.06 -12.45 13.81
CA ILE A 18 4.41 -13.73 13.47
C ILE A 18 5.24 -14.90 14.01
N ARG A 19 6.56 -14.93 13.75
CA ARG A 19 7.44 -15.98 14.28
C ARG A 19 7.42 -16.07 15.80
N ARG A 20 7.33 -14.93 16.50
CA ARG A 20 7.26 -14.90 17.96
C ARG A 20 5.92 -15.41 18.49
N LEU A 21 4.82 -15.07 17.83
CA LEU A 21 3.49 -15.57 18.19
C LEU A 21 3.35 -17.06 17.91
N ASP A 22 3.85 -17.52 16.75
CA ASP A 22 3.80 -18.92 16.33
C ASP A 22 4.66 -19.85 17.20
N SER A 23 5.69 -19.30 17.87
CA SER A 23 6.49 -20.10 18.82
C SER A 23 5.67 -20.55 20.04
N GLY A 24 4.56 -19.86 20.35
CA GLY A 24 3.72 -20.14 21.52
C GLY A 24 4.40 -19.83 22.87
N GLU A 25 5.60 -19.26 22.86
CA GLU A 25 6.37 -18.93 24.05
C GLU A 25 6.10 -17.50 24.56
N ALA A 26 5.32 -16.72 23.81
CA ALA A 26 4.94 -15.38 24.20
C ALA A 26 3.95 -15.42 25.37
N GLY A 27 4.24 -14.69 26.44
CA GLY A 27 3.32 -14.55 27.57
C GLY A 27 2.12 -13.66 27.22
N LEU A 28 1.01 -13.76 27.96
CA LEU A 28 -0.24 -13.03 27.67
C LEU A 28 -0.04 -11.52 27.39
N ARG A 29 0.79 -10.85 28.19
CA ARG A 29 1.05 -9.41 28.04
C ARG A 29 1.89 -9.10 26.81
N GLU A 30 2.89 -9.94 26.54
CA GLU A 30 3.72 -9.85 25.33
C GLU A 30 2.88 -10.09 24.07
N THR A 31 2.00 -11.10 24.06
CA THR A 31 1.07 -11.35 22.97
C THR A 31 0.19 -10.13 22.68
N LEU A 32 -0.32 -9.46 23.72
CA LEU A 32 -1.13 -8.25 23.54
C LEU A 32 -0.33 -7.11 22.91
N GLU A 33 0.91 -6.90 23.35
CA GLU A 33 1.81 -5.87 22.80
C GLU A 33 2.18 -6.18 21.34
N LEU A 34 2.56 -7.42 21.04
CA LEU A 34 2.86 -7.90 19.68
C LEU A 34 1.67 -7.75 18.73
N CYS A 35 0.45 -8.06 19.18
CA CYS A 35 -0.75 -7.88 18.36
C CYS A 35 -1.07 -6.40 18.10
N GLN A 36 -0.85 -5.51 19.08
CA GLN A 36 -1.06 -4.07 18.89
C GLN A 36 -0.04 -3.48 17.92
N GLU A 37 1.23 -3.88 18.05
CA GLU A 37 2.29 -3.50 17.12
C GLU A 37 1.98 -4.02 15.70
N GLY A 38 1.66 -5.31 15.58
CA GLY A 38 1.32 -5.92 14.30
C GLY A 38 0.15 -5.23 13.60
N ARG A 39 -0.89 -4.81 14.34
CA ARG A 39 -1.99 -4.02 13.77
C ARG A 39 -1.50 -2.69 13.19
N GLY A 40 -0.68 -1.95 13.93
CA GLY A 40 -0.15 -0.67 13.45
C GLY A 40 0.69 -0.83 12.18
N LEU A 41 1.50 -1.88 12.11
CA LEU A 41 2.30 -2.19 10.92
C LEU A 41 1.43 -2.56 9.71
N VAL A 42 0.36 -3.34 9.90
CA VAL A 42 -0.59 -3.67 8.83
C VAL A 42 -1.29 -2.42 8.31
N GLU A 43 -1.75 -1.54 9.20
CA GLU A 43 -2.39 -0.28 8.83
C GLU A 43 -1.43 0.62 8.03
N PHE A 44 -0.17 0.71 8.45
CA PHE A 44 0.88 1.42 7.72
C PHE A 44 1.09 0.84 6.32
N CYS A 45 1.32 -0.47 6.21
CA CYS A 45 1.52 -1.14 4.92
C CYS A 45 0.33 -0.96 3.97
N ALA A 46 -0.90 -1.04 4.49
CA ALA A 46 -2.10 -0.79 3.70
C ALA A 46 -2.14 0.65 3.16
N GLY A 47 -1.79 1.64 4.00
CA GLY A 47 -1.72 3.05 3.60
C GLY A 47 -0.71 3.32 2.48
N GLU A 48 0.46 2.69 2.55
CA GLU A 48 1.50 2.79 1.51
C GLU A 48 1.02 2.18 0.18
N LEU A 49 0.41 0.99 0.23
CA LEU A 49 -0.13 0.33 -0.96
C LEU A 49 -1.27 1.13 -1.60
N ASP A 50 -2.16 1.72 -0.79
CA ASP A 50 -3.23 2.61 -1.27
C ASP A 50 -2.67 3.86 -1.95
N ALA A 51 -1.61 4.45 -1.40
CA ALA A 51 -0.96 5.61 -2.00
C ALA A 51 -0.34 5.28 -3.37
N VAL A 52 0.35 4.14 -3.46
CA VAL A 52 0.88 3.64 -4.74
C VAL A 52 -0.26 3.35 -5.72
N GLY A 53 -1.33 2.71 -5.26
CA GLY A 53 -2.52 2.39 -6.07
C GLY A 53 -3.14 3.65 -6.70
N ARG A 54 -3.37 4.70 -5.92
CA ARG A 54 -3.87 5.99 -6.42
C ARG A 54 -2.95 6.60 -7.48
N GLY A 55 -1.63 6.58 -7.24
CA GLY A 55 -0.67 7.09 -8.23
C GLY A 55 -0.71 6.34 -9.56
N LEU A 56 -0.90 5.02 -9.53
CA LEU A 56 -1.06 4.21 -10.74
C LEU A 56 -2.39 4.49 -11.47
N GLU A 57 -3.47 4.74 -10.74
CA GLU A 57 -4.75 5.13 -11.33
C GLU A 57 -4.66 6.48 -12.04
N GLU A 58 -4.04 7.49 -11.41
CA GLU A 58 -3.80 8.82 -11.99
C GLU A 58 -2.99 8.73 -13.29
N LEU A 59 -1.88 7.99 -13.30
CA LEU A 59 -1.07 7.78 -14.51
C LEU A 59 -1.89 7.16 -15.66
N ARG A 60 -2.81 6.23 -15.33
CA ARG A 60 -3.67 5.59 -16.32
C ARG A 60 -4.75 6.53 -16.86
N LEU A 61 -5.28 7.43 -16.01
CA LEU A 61 -6.19 8.50 -16.43
C LEU A 61 -5.50 9.45 -17.42
N ASP A 62 -4.27 9.87 -17.10
CA ASP A 62 -3.48 10.75 -17.96
C ASP A 62 -3.19 10.11 -19.33
N GLU A 63 -2.87 8.81 -19.36
CA GLU A 63 -2.70 8.06 -20.62
C GLU A 63 -3.98 8.08 -21.47
N LEU A 64 -5.15 7.89 -20.86
CA LEU A 64 -6.43 7.93 -21.56
C LEU A 64 -6.74 9.31 -22.13
N VAL A 65 -6.47 10.38 -21.36
CA VAL A 65 -6.62 11.76 -21.82
C VAL A 65 -5.74 12.03 -23.04
N ALA A 66 -4.45 11.69 -22.96
CA ALA A 66 -3.51 11.87 -24.07
C ALA A 66 -3.97 11.15 -25.34
N ARG A 67 -4.52 9.93 -25.21
CA ARG A 67 -5.07 9.18 -26.34
C ARG A 67 -6.33 9.81 -26.95
N LEU A 68 -7.18 10.42 -26.11
CA LEU A 68 -8.38 11.10 -26.58
C LEU A 68 -8.03 12.40 -27.31
N GLU A 69 -7.06 13.16 -26.82
CA GLU A 69 -6.57 14.40 -27.46
C GLU A 69 -5.87 14.12 -28.79
N GLN A 70 -5.18 12.99 -28.91
CA GLN A 70 -4.53 12.57 -30.16
C GLN A 70 -5.51 12.05 -31.21
N ARG A 71 -6.75 11.71 -30.85
CA ARG A 71 -7.76 11.29 -31.82
C ARG A 71 -8.35 12.55 -32.46
N PRO A 72 -8.07 12.85 -33.74
CA PRO A 72 -8.71 13.97 -34.39
C PRO A 72 -10.22 13.72 -34.36
N ALA A 73 -10.99 14.73 -33.94
CA ALA A 73 -12.44 14.70 -34.03
C ALA A 73 -12.77 14.43 -35.50
N SER A 74 -13.22 13.21 -35.82
CA SER A 74 -13.71 12.88 -37.15
C SER A 74 -14.81 13.89 -37.47
N ALA A 75 -14.53 14.73 -38.48
CA ALA A 75 -15.40 15.79 -38.95
C ALA A 75 -16.84 15.26 -39.17
N PRO A 76 -17.87 16.11 -39.01
CA PRO A 76 -19.23 15.71 -39.33
C PRO A 76 -19.27 15.29 -40.80
N ALA A 77 -19.86 14.14 -41.07
CA ALA A 77 -20.24 13.75 -42.41
C ALA A 77 -21.31 14.76 -42.87
N ASP A 78 -20.89 15.75 -43.66
CA ASP A 78 -21.79 16.65 -44.38
C ASP A 78 -22.77 15.81 -45.19
N ALA A 79 -24.06 16.04 -44.93
CA ALA A 79 -25.21 15.53 -45.66
C ALA A 79 -25.65 16.50 -46.75
#